data_AF-A0A2V8QX00-F1
#
_entry.id   AF-A0A2V8QX00-F1
#
_cell.length_a   1.000
_cell.length_b   1.000
_cell.length_c   1.000
_cell.angle_alpha   90.00
_cell.angle_beta   90.00
_cell.angle_gamma   90.00
#
_symmetry.space_group_name_H-M   'P 1'
#
loop_
_entity.id
_entity.type
_entity.pdbx_description
1 polymer ?
#
loop_
_entity_poly.entity_id
_entity_poly.type
_entity_poly.pdbx_seq_one_letter_code
_entity_poly.pdbx_strand_id
1 'polypeptide(L)'
;MKRSMAFAAALIFATVCFAMTADTAAARRQQSPQSPQLSRPDAVLLAEAYHLWHTLGEKVWAGWTRVSVPFIYVTNDYEYAVGFPKTIEGYTPLGQDAVLGKSIQARKHVFGTHTAASFPYEGVPTIIIGTPAALEKSLAAWVLTASHEMFHVLQDSRGGIQKVAQLKIGSDTDPGWQLNFPFPYKDADVMRLIHLQGYPLYLAATDSDEGGVKYDAGMAADAVR
;
A
#
# COMPACT_ATOMS: atom_id res chain seq x y z
N MET A 1 20.60 17.40 80.59
CA MET A 1 20.90 16.26 81.50
C MET A 1 21.62 15.17 80.69
N LYS A 2 22.77 14.69 81.19
CA LYS A 2 23.64 13.57 80.69
C LYS A 2 24.24 13.80 79.28
N ARG A 3 25.51 14.17 79.04
CA ARG A 3 26.85 13.72 79.47
C ARG A 3 27.10 12.20 79.36
N SER A 4 27.91 11.81 78.35
CA SER A 4 29.16 11.02 78.44
C SER A 4 29.72 10.84 77.01
N MET A 5 30.95 11.26 76.67
CA MET A 5 32.27 10.61 76.94
C MET A 5 32.35 9.22 76.28
N ALA A 6 33.39 8.78 75.54
CA ALA A 6 34.78 9.22 75.44
C ALA A 6 35.53 8.38 74.36
N PHE A 7 36.55 9.00 73.73
CA PHE A 7 37.90 8.49 73.36
C PHE A 7 38.05 7.20 72.50
N ALA A 8 38.63 7.31 71.28
CA ALA A 8 40.07 7.21 70.91
C ALA A 8 40.47 5.75 70.59
N ALA A 9 41.38 5.38 69.67
CA ALA A 9 42.43 6.03 68.89
C ALA A 9 42.67 5.15 67.61
N ALA A 10 43.09 5.73 66.47
CA ALA A 10 44.43 5.59 65.84
C ALA A 10 44.77 4.16 65.32
N LEU A 11 45.37 3.90 64.14
CA LEU A 11 46.30 4.67 63.32
C LEU A 11 46.58 3.91 61.98
N ILE A 12 46.45 4.58 60.83
CA ILE A 12 47.40 4.68 59.69
C ILE A 12 47.60 3.58 58.59
N PHE A 13 47.74 4.12 57.35
CA PHE A 13 48.32 3.63 56.07
C PHE A 13 47.53 2.53 55.31
N ALA A 14 47.30 2.55 54.00
CA ALA A 14 47.85 3.33 52.90
C ALA A 14 46.96 3.19 51.64
N THR A 15 47.31 3.99 50.63
CA THR A 15 47.13 3.73 49.18
C THR A 15 45.96 4.43 48.51
N VAL A 16 46.30 5.58 47.92
CA VAL A 16 45.64 6.18 46.77
C VAL A 16 45.72 5.21 45.60
N CYS A 17 44.56 4.81 45.06
CA CYS A 17 44.42 4.43 43.66
C CYS A 17 43.13 5.07 43.15
N PHE A 18 43.27 6.26 42.57
CA PHE A 18 42.22 6.89 41.76
C PHE A 18 42.14 6.09 40.46
N ALA A 19 41.28 5.08 40.41
CA ALA A 19 40.97 4.42 39.16
C ALA A 19 40.06 5.37 38.36
N MET A 20 40.67 6.14 37.46
CA MET A 20 39.94 6.75 36.35
C MET A 20 39.28 5.62 35.57
N THR A 21 37.97 5.43 35.75
CA THR A 21 37.19 4.61 34.82
C THR A 21 37.19 5.35 33.51
N ALA A 22 38.01 4.87 32.58
CA ALA A 22 38.01 5.31 31.20
C ALA A 22 36.58 5.23 30.68
N ASP A 23 36.03 6.41 30.36
CA ASP A 23 34.84 6.60 29.56
C ASP A 23 35.00 5.77 28.28
N THR A 24 34.44 4.56 28.29
CA THR A 24 34.12 3.84 27.06
C THR A 24 32.78 4.37 26.58
N ALA A 25 32.77 5.67 26.25
CA ALA A 25 31.87 6.21 25.25
C ALA A 25 32.28 5.55 23.93
N ALA A 26 31.85 4.30 23.75
CA ALA A 26 31.85 3.63 22.47
C ALA A 26 31.17 4.60 21.51
N ALA A 27 31.96 5.11 20.57
CA ALA A 27 31.52 5.99 19.51
C ALA A 27 30.37 5.30 18.78
N ARG A 28 29.15 5.59 19.20
CA ARG A 28 27.95 5.43 18.40
C ARG A 28 28.18 6.39 17.25
N ARG A 29 28.77 5.90 16.15
CA ARG A 29 28.72 6.58 14.86
C ARG A 29 27.24 6.88 14.66
N GLN A 30 26.85 8.13 14.88
CA GLN A 30 25.64 8.65 14.30
C GLN A 30 25.88 8.51 12.80
N GLN A 31 25.37 7.42 12.22
CA GLN A 31 25.22 7.34 10.78
C GLN A 31 24.43 8.60 10.42
N SER A 32 25.07 9.51 9.69
CA SER A 32 24.39 10.65 9.11
C SER A 32 23.15 10.10 8.40
N PRO A 33 21.96 10.73 8.55
CA PRO A 33 20.77 10.26 7.87
C PRO A 33 21.10 10.08 6.40
N GLN A 34 21.09 8.83 5.95
CA GLN A 34 21.34 8.52 4.55
C GLN A 34 20.31 9.32 3.75
N SER A 35 20.78 10.11 2.78
CA SER A 35 19.89 10.94 1.97
C SER A 35 18.75 10.06 1.46
N PRO A 36 17.49 10.52 1.55
CA PRO A 36 16.36 9.71 1.10
C PRO A 36 16.59 9.38 -0.38
N GLN A 37 16.72 8.10 -0.68
CA GLN A 37 16.90 7.62 -2.04
C GLN A 37 16.10 6.34 -2.19
N LEU A 38 15.27 6.29 -3.22
CA LEU A 38 14.57 5.08 -3.61
C LEU A 38 15.61 4.05 -4.04
N SER A 39 15.57 2.85 -3.45
CA SER A 39 16.52 1.80 -3.80
C SER A 39 16.30 1.34 -5.24
N ARG A 40 17.36 0.94 -5.94
CA ARG A 40 17.25 0.42 -7.31
C ARG A 40 16.30 -0.80 -7.39
N PRO A 41 16.33 -1.78 -6.47
CA PRO A 41 15.35 -2.87 -6.47
C PRO A 41 13.90 -2.39 -6.37
N ASP A 42 13.61 -1.41 -5.51
CA ASP A 42 12.26 -0.85 -5.38
C ASP A 42 11.84 -0.10 -6.65
N ALA A 43 12.75 0.67 -7.25
CA ALA A 43 12.51 1.36 -8.51
C ALA A 43 12.21 0.38 -9.66
N VAL A 44 12.94 -0.74 -9.75
CA VAL A 44 12.66 -1.81 -10.73
C VAL A 44 11.30 -2.44 -10.49
N LEU A 45 10.93 -2.68 -9.23
CA LEU A 45 9.65 -3.29 -8.89
C LEU A 45 8.46 -2.40 -9.26
N LEU A 46 8.55 -1.10 -8.94
CA LEU A 46 7.57 -0.09 -9.36
C LEU A 46 7.52 0.01 -10.89
N ALA A 47 8.67 -0.06 -11.57
CA ALA A 47 8.73 -0.04 -13.03
C ALA A 47 8.02 -1.25 -13.63
N GLU A 48 8.11 -2.42 -13.00
CA GLU A 48 7.41 -3.62 -13.45
C GLU A 48 5.89 -3.49 -13.30
N ALA A 49 5.39 -2.86 -12.24
CA ALA A 49 3.95 -2.56 -12.13
C ALA A 49 3.46 -1.63 -13.26
N TYR A 50 4.22 -0.57 -13.57
CA TYR A 50 3.92 0.29 -14.71
C TYR A 50 4.05 -0.43 -16.06
N HIS A 51 5.02 -1.33 -16.20
CA HIS A 51 5.23 -2.13 -17.40
C HIS A 51 4.05 -3.07 -17.65
N LEU A 52 3.58 -3.78 -16.63
CA LEU A 52 2.39 -4.63 -16.73
C LEU A 52 1.15 -3.82 -17.10
N TRP A 53 0.97 -2.67 -16.44
CA TRP A 53 -0.11 -1.73 -16.74
C TRP A 53 -0.07 -1.26 -18.20
N HIS A 54 1.09 -0.86 -18.73
CA HIS A 54 1.22 -0.42 -20.12
C HIS A 54 1.05 -1.54 -21.15
N THR A 55 1.53 -2.74 -20.87
CA THR A 55 1.54 -3.85 -21.85
C THR A 55 0.24 -4.63 -21.92
N LEU A 56 -0.47 -4.74 -20.79
CA LEU A 56 -1.72 -5.49 -20.69
C LEU A 56 -2.95 -4.61 -20.44
N GLY A 57 -2.78 -3.39 -19.92
CA GLY A 57 -3.88 -2.59 -19.41
C GLY A 57 -5.03 -2.41 -20.39
N GLU A 58 -4.76 -1.89 -21.59
CA GLU A 58 -5.80 -1.68 -22.62
C GLU A 58 -6.46 -2.98 -23.11
N LYS A 59 -5.73 -4.11 -23.06
CA LYS A 59 -6.28 -5.41 -23.49
C LYS A 59 -7.30 -5.95 -22.49
N VAL A 60 -7.14 -5.62 -21.21
CA VAL A 60 -8.02 -6.12 -20.16
C VAL A 60 -9.11 -5.11 -19.82
N TRP A 61 -8.78 -3.81 -19.75
CA TRP A 61 -9.74 -2.73 -19.59
C TRP A 61 -9.42 -1.54 -20.51
N ALA A 62 -10.32 -1.24 -21.44
CA ALA A 62 -10.17 -0.10 -22.34
C ALA A 62 -9.93 1.20 -21.56
N GLY A 63 -9.02 2.05 -22.01
CA GLY A 63 -8.70 3.33 -21.35
C GLY A 63 -7.92 3.24 -20.05
N TRP A 64 -7.48 2.04 -19.64
CA TRP A 64 -6.65 1.92 -18.46
C TRP A 64 -5.32 2.65 -18.58
N THR A 65 -4.66 2.63 -19.75
CA THR A 65 -3.34 3.30 -19.89
C THR A 65 -3.46 4.82 -20.05
N ARG A 66 -4.68 5.36 -20.09
CA ARG A 66 -4.95 6.80 -20.23
C ARG A 66 -5.04 7.52 -18.88
N VAL A 67 -5.17 6.79 -17.77
CA VAL A 67 -5.22 7.41 -16.43
C VAL A 67 -3.81 7.64 -15.89
N SER A 68 -3.60 8.76 -15.20
CA SER A 68 -2.35 8.96 -14.45
C SER A 68 -2.41 8.19 -13.15
N VAL A 69 -1.36 7.44 -12.83
CA VAL A 69 -1.34 6.54 -11.67
C VAL A 69 -0.08 6.77 -10.82
N PRO A 70 -0.04 7.83 -10.00
CA PRO A 70 1.07 8.08 -9.08
C PRO A 70 1.04 7.14 -7.88
N PHE A 71 2.22 6.91 -7.29
CA PHE A 71 2.38 6.09 -6.09
C PHE A 71 2.93 6.93 -4.94
N ILE A 72 2.53 6.60 -3.72
CA ILE A 72 3.31 6.82 -2.50
C ILE A 72 3.78 5.44 -2.06
N TYR A 73 5.06 5.15 -2.31
CA TYR A 73 5.71 3.91 -1.91
C TYR A 73 6.26 4.04 -0.48
N VAL A 74 5.74 3.24 0.44
CA VAL A 74 5.98 3.35 1.87
C VAL A 74 7.03 2.33 2.32
N THR A 75 8.20 2.81 2.73
CA THR A 75 9.23 2.01 3.42
C THR A 75 9.22 2.28 4.91
N ASN A 76 10.07 1.59 5.67
CA ASN A 76 10.16 1.79 7.13
C ASN A 76 10.66 3.20 7.50
N ASP A 77 11.51 3.80 6.67
CA ASP A 77 12.17 5.07 7.00
C ASP A 77 11.59 6.26 6.25
N TYR A 78 11.09 6.03 5.03
CA TYR A 78 10.69 7.07 4.10
C TYR A 78 9.46 6.68 3.28
N GLU A 79 8.78 7.70 2.80
CA GLU A 79 7.77 7.59 1.76
C GLU A 79 8.28 8.23 0.49
N TYR A 80 8.08 7.56 -0.64
CA TYR A 80 8.49 8.04 -1.95
C TYR A 80 7.26 8.31 -2.80
N ALA A 81 7.00 9.59 -3.06
CA ALA A 81 6.00 10.03 -4.01
C ALA A 81 6.57 9.93 -5.42
N VAL A 82 5.98 9.06 -6.24
CA VAL A 82 6.44 8.69 -7.58
C VAL A 82 5.43 9.16 -8.62
N GLY A 83 5.89 9.96 -9.58
CA GLY A 83 5.11 10.35 -10.75
C GLY A 83 4.01 11.37 -10.47
N PHE A 84 4.07 12.10 -9.36
CA PHE A 84 3.12 13.18 -9.08
C PHE A 84 3.32 14.37 -10.04
N PRO A 85 2.21 15.03 -10.48
CA PRO A 85 2.27 16.15 -11.41
C PRO A 85 2.69 17.48 -10.75
N LYS A 86 2.78 17.51 -9.41
CA LYS A 86 3.13 18.67 -8.60
C LYS A 86 4.04 18.26 -7.44
N THR A 87 4.73 19.24 -6.86
CA THR A 87 5.35 19.06 -5.55
C THR A 87 4.27 18.86 -4.50
N ILE A 88 4.48 17.89 -3.61
CA ILE A 88 3.56 17.55 -2.53
C ILE A 88 4.00 18.25 -1.25
N GLU A 89 3.06 18.69 -0.41
CA GLU A 89 3.40 19.32 0.86
C GLU A 89 4.17 18.35 1.77
N GLY A 90 5.27 18.83 2.37
CA GLY A 90 6.14 18.05 3.25
C GLY A 90 7.06 17.05 2.54
N TYR A 91 7.01 16.93 1.21
CA TYR A 91 7.95 16.14 0.43
C TYR A 91 9.12 16.97 -0.08
N THR A 92 10.32 16.38 -0.03
CA THR A 92 11.54 16.95 -0.62
C THR A 92 11.75 16.35 -2.01
N PRO A 93 11.83 17.17 -3.08
CA PRO A 93 12.11 16.66 -4.43
C PRO A 93 13.49 15.99 -4.52
N LEU A 94 13.54 14.82 -5.15
CA LEU A 94 14.78 14.07 -5.39
C LEU A 94 15.19 14.06 -6.88
N GLY A 95 14.34 14.59 -7.76
CA GLY A 95 14.57 14.60 -9.20
C GLY A 95 13.90 13.43 -9.91
N GLN A 96 14.40 13.05 -11.08
CA GLN A 96 13.86 11.94 -11.86
C GLN A 96 14.66 10.67 -11.59
N ASP A 97 13.97 9.57 -11.31
CA ASP A 97 14.60 8.26 -11.16
C ASP A 97 14.94 7.68 -12.54
N ALA A 98 16.16 7.16 -12.68
CA ALA A 98 16.70 6.69 -13.96
C ALA A 98 16.07 5.36 -14.44
N VAL A 99 15.55 4.54 -13.54
CA VAL A 99 14.91 3.26 -13.88
C VAL A 99 13.43 3.48 -14.21
N LEU A 100 12.74 4.27 -13.39
CA LEU A 100 11.32 4.55 -13.53
C LEU A 100 11.01 5.59 -14.61
N GLY A 101 11.97 6.48 -14.90
CA GLY A 101 11.74 7.65 -15.75
C GLY A 101 10.71 8.62 -15.16
N LYS A 102 10.44 8.56 -13.84
CA LYS A 102 9.41 9.37 -13.15
C LYS A 102 10.05 10.29 -12.13
N SER A 103 9.40 11.42 -11.86
CA SER A 103 9.76 12.30 -10.75
C SER A 103 9.58 11.57 -9.41
N ILE A 104 10.55 11.74 -8.52
CA ILE A 104 10.53 11.24 -7.15
C ILE A 104 10.65 12.41 -6.20
N GLN A 105 9.85 12.35 -5.15
CA GLN A 105 9.97 13.20 -3.98
C GLN A 105 9.89 12.30 -2.75
N ALA A 106 10.51 12.69 -1.64
CA ALA A 106 10.50 11.86 -0.44
C ALA A 106 10.21 12.65 0.83
N ARG A 107 9.59 11.99 1.79
CA ARG A 107 9.46 12.48 3.17
C ARG A 107 9.73 11.35 4.17
N LYS A 108 9.87 11.70 5.45
CA LYS A 108 9.90 10.71 6.53
C LYS A 108 8.57 9.96 6.61
N HIS A 109 8.66 8.69 7.01
CA HIS A 109 7.53 7.77 7.14
C HIS A 109 6.38 8.32 8.01
N VAL A 110 5.14 8.18 7.53
CA VAL A 110 3.88 8.62 8.18
C VAL A 110 2.77 7.56 8.02
N PHE A 111 2.51 7.07 6.82
CA PHE A 111 1.52 6.05 6.47
C PHE A 111 1.95 4.67 6.96
N GLY A 112 1.00 3.82 7.36
CA GLY A 112 1.33 2.45 7.77
C GLY A 112 2.00 1.63 6.66
N THR A 113 3.06 0.90 6.98
CA THR A 113 3.81 0.06 6.02
C THR A 113 3.01 -1.11 5.47
N HIS A 114 1.90 -1.50 6.10
CA HIS A 114 1.05 -2.60 5.67
C HIS A 114 -0.13 -2.14 4.79
N THR A 115 -0.06 -0.89 4.29
CA THR A 115 -1.11 -0.31 3.44
C THR A 115 -0.97 -0.82 2.01
N ALA A 116 -2.09 -1.16 1.39
CA ALA A 116 -2.26 -1.26 -0.06
C ALA A 116 -3.65 -0.71 -0.33
N ALA A 117 -3.72 0.55 -0.75
CA ALA A 117 -4.98 1.25 -0.94
C ALA A 117 -4.85 2.36 -1.98
N SER A 118 -5.98 2.70 -2.59
CA SER A 118 -6.08 3.76 -3.59
C SER A 118 -7.09 4.80 -3.16
N PHE A 119 -6.65 6.05 -3.02
CA PHE A 119 -7.53 7.19 -2.71
C PHE A 119 -6.88 8.50 -3.16
N PRO A 120 -7.67 9.58 -3.35
CA PRO A 120 -7.11 10.89 -3.65
C PRO A 120 -6.21 11.39 -2.51
N TYR A 121 -4.94 11.67 -2.83
CA TYR A 121 -4.00 12.34 -1.93
C TYR A 121 -3.70 13.73 -2.48
N GLU A 122 -4.01 14.77 -1.69
CA GLU A 122 -3.98 16.17 -2.14
C GLU A 122 -4.68 16.43 -3.48
N GLY A 123 -5.82 15.77 -3.70
CA GLY A 123 -6.63 15.89 -4.93
C GLY A 123 -6.10 15.11 -6.12
N VAL A 124 -5.05 14.30 -5.96
CA VAL A 124 -4.50 13.43 -7.01
C VAL A 124 -4.86 11.97 -6.70
N PRO A 125 -5.55 11.24 -7.60
CA PRO A 125 -5.80 9.81 -7.42
C PRO A 125 -4.47 9.07 -7.25
N THR A 126 -4.26 8.46 -6.09
CA THR A 126 -2.93 7.97 -5.68
C THR A 126 -3.05 6.57 -5.13
N ILE A 127 -2.06 5.74 -5.44
CA ILE A 127 -1.86 4.45 -4.78
C ILE A 127 -0.89 4.65 -3.61
N ILE A 128 -1.30 4.27 -2.41
CA ILE A 128 -0.42 4.20 -1.24
C ILE A 128 -0.16 2.73 -0.96
N ILE A 129 1.09 2.31 -1.10
CA ILE A 129 1.46 0.91 -0.99
C ILE A 129 2.78 0.71 -0.27
N GLY A 130 2.79 -0.24 0.66
CA GLY A 130 3.99 -0.68 1.37
C GLY A 130 4.93 -1.53 0.53
N THR A 131 6.13 -1.76 1.05
CA THR A 131 7.08 -2.71 0.44
C THR A 131 6.54 -4.15 0.37
N PRO A 132 7.06 -5.02 -0.52
CA PRO A 132 6.70 -6.44 -0.55
C PRO A 132 6.87 -7.15 0.79
N ALA A 133 7.97 -6.85 1.49
CA ALA A 133 8.27 -7.45 2.79
C ALA A 133 7.22 -7.04 3.84
N ALA A 134 6.84 -5.77 3.88
CA ALA A 134 5.83 -5.29 4.82
C ALA A 134 4.42 -5.82 4.53
N LEU A 135 4.13 -6.14 3.27
CA LEU A 135 2.85 -6.76 2.87
C LEU A 135 2.88 -8.29 2.92
N GLU A 136 4.00 -8.90 3.33
CA GLU A 136 4.22 -10.35 3.33
C GLU A 136 3.94 -10.99 1.95
N LYS A 137 4.31 -10.29 0.88
CA LYS A 137 4.08 -10.71 -0.51
C LYS A 137 5.38 -11.05 -1.21
N SER A 138 5.32 -12.05 -2.10
CA SER A 138 6.35 -12.22 -3.13
C SER A 138 6.37 -11.01 -4.07
N LEU A 139 7.47 -10.80 -4.80
CA LEU A 139 7.58 -9.68 -5.74
C LEU A 139 6.47 -9.70 -6.81
N ALA A 140 6.17 -10.88 -7.36
CA ALA A 140 5.10 -11.04 -8.34
C ALA A 140 3.71 -10.74 -7.74
N ALA A 141 3.42 -11.27 -6.54
CA ALA A 141 2.17 -10.99 -5.85
C ALA A 141 2.02 -9.49 -5.50
N TRP A 142 3.14 -8.83 -5.19
CA TRP A 142 3.16 -7.39 -4.96
C TRP A 142 2.85 -6.60 -6.23
N VAL A 143 3.47 -6.94 -7.38
CA VAL A 143 3.18 -6.28 -8.67
C VAL A 143 1.71 -6.42 -9.05
N LEU A 144 1.13 -7.60 -8.85
CA LEU A 144 -0.30 -7.83 -9.08
C LEU A 144 -1.18 -7.03 -8.10
N THR A 145 -0.75 -6.90 -6.85
CA THR A 145 -1.45 -6.06 -5.85
C THR A 145 -1.38 -4.59 -6.25
N ALA A 146 -0.21 -4.07 -6.64
CA ALA A 146 -0.07 -2.72 -7.17
C ALA A 146 -0.97 -2.52 -8.40
N SER A 147 -1.05 -3.49 -9.29
CA SER A 147 -1.93 -3.43 -10.47
C SER A 147 -3.42 -3.42 -10.08
N HIS A 148 -3.81 -4.15 -9.04
CA HIS A 148 -5.16 -4.07 -8.47
C HIS A 148 -5.46 -2.65 -7.94
N GLU A 149 -4.52 -2.03 -7.24
CA GLU A 149 -4.67 -0.63 -6.81
C GLU A 149 -4.75 0.34 -8.00
N MET A 150 -3.96 0.13 -9.06
CA MET A 150 -4.07 0.90 -10.31
C MET A 150 -5.45 0.77 -10.97
N PHE A 151 -6.14 -0.36 -10.77
CA PHE A 151 -7.50 -0.53 -11.26
C PHE A 151 -8.51 0.31 -10.47
N HIS A 152 -8.34 0.46 -9.15
CA HIS A 152 -9.17 1.36 -8.35
C HIS A 152 -9.05 2.82 -8.83
N VAL A 153 -7.85 3.27 -9.23
CA VAL A 153 -7.67 4.60 -9.85
C VAL A 153 -8.46 4.72 -11.17
N LEU A 154 -8.47 3.68 -12.00
CA LEU A 154 -9.30 3.66 -13.20
C LEU A 154 -10.80 3.72 -12.86
N GLN A 155 -11.25 2.96 -11.87
CA GLN A 155 -12.64 2.98 -11.43
C GLN A 155 -13.06 4.37 -10.97
N ASP A 156 -12.22 5.04 -10.17
CA ASP A 156 -12.47 6.40 -9.71
C ASP A 156 -12.53 7.40 -10.86
N SER A 157 -11.60 7.31 -11.83
CA SER A 157 -11.65 8.14 -13.05
C SER A 157 -12.94 8.02 -13.86
N ARG A 158 -13.70 6.93 -13.65
CA ARG A 158 -14.99 6.63 -14.28
C ARG A 158 -16.19 6.92 -13.38
N GLY A 159 -15.98 7.69 -12.32
CA GLY A 159 -17.00 8.07 -11.36
C GLY A 159 -17.33 6.96 -10.36
N GLY A 160 -16.41 6.04 -10.09
CA GLY A 160 -16.64 4.87 -9.23
C GLY A 160 -17.12 5.25 -7.83
N ILE A 161 -16.46 6.22 -7.19
CA ILE A 161 -16.84 6.71 -5.86
C ILE A 161 -18.27 7.27 -5.88
N GLN A 162 -18.60 8.10 -6.87
CA GLN A 162 -19.91 8.75 -6.99
C GLN A 162 -21.01 7.71 -7.27
N LYS A 163 -20.72 6.72 -8.12
CA LYS A 163 -21.66 5.62 -8.43
C LYS A 163 -21.95 4.78 -7.19
N VAL A 164 -20.94 4.45 -6.39
CA VAL A 164 -21.13 3.70 -5.13
C VAL A 164 -21.95 4.53 -4.14
N ALA A 165 -21.62 5.81 -3.95
CA ALA A 165 -22.38 6.70 -3.06
C ALA A 165 -23.87 6.82 -3.48
N GLN A 166 -24.16 6.81 -4.78
CA GLN A 166 -25.54 6.85 -5.28
C GLN A 166 -26.39 5.63 -4.93
N LEU A 167 -25.78 4.48 -4.62
CA LEU A 167 -26.51 3.27 -4.23
C LEU A 167 -27.19 3.41 -2.86
N LYS A 168 -26.63 4.24 -1.96
CA LYS A 168 -27.15 4.46 -0.60
C LYS A 168 -27.36 3.16 0.20
N ILE A 169 -26.50 2.15 -0.01
CA ILE A 169 -26.58 0.82 0.61
C ILE A 169 -25.54 0.59 1.72
N GLY A 170 -24.64 1.55 1.95
CA GLY A 170 -23.57 1.42 2.94
C GLY A 170 -23.14 2.78 3.48
N SER A 171 -22.04 2.81 4.23
CA SER A 171 -21.49 4.04 4.80
C SER A 171 -20.97 4.98 3.72
N ASP A 172 -21.27 6.28 3.85
CA ASP A 172 -20.72 7.35 3.00
C ASP A 172 -19.28 7.71 3.38
N THR A 173 -18.82 7.31 4.57
CA THR A 173 -17.53 7.73 5.15
C THR A 173 -16.51 6.62 5.32
N ASP A 174 -16.94 5.36 5.19
CA ASP A 174 -16.08 4.18 5.33
C ASP A 174 -16.22 3.27 4.12
N PRO A 175 -15.43 3.43 3.05
CA PRO A 175 -15.55 2.59 1.86
C PRO A 175 -15.27 1.10 2.13
N GLY A 176 -14.67 0.74 3.29
CA GLY A 176 -14.38 -0.63 3.69
C GLY A 176 -15.62 -1.50 3.87
N TRP A 177 -16.81 -0.92 4.04
CA TRP A 177 -18.07 -1.69 4.07
C TRP A 177 -18.26 -2.53 2.81
N GLN A 178 -17.72 -2.11 1.67
CA GLN A 178 -17.85 -2.83 0.39
C GLN A 178 -17.18 -4.20 0.43
N LEU A 179 -16.10 -4.34 1.20
CA LEU A 179 -15.35 -5.60 1.35
C LEU A 179 -16.12 -6.62 2.21
N ASN A 180 -16.91 -6.12 3.15
CA ASN A 180 -17.65 -6.93 4.12
C ASN A 180 -19.17 -6.77 3.95
N PHE A 181 -19.62 -6.36 2.77
CA PHE A 181 -21.05 -6.19 2.52
C PHE A 181 -21.74 -7.53 2.84
N PRO A 182 -22.81 -7.53 3.67
CA PRO A 182 -23.43 -8.75 4.17
C PRO A 182 -24.27 -9.40 3.06
N PHE A 183 -23.58 -9.90 2.04
CA PHE A 183 -24.18 -10.64 0.94
C PHE A 183 -24.38 -12.10 1.40
N PRO A 184 -25.53 -12.72 1.11
CA PRO A 184 -25.86 -14.05 1.58
C PRO A 184 -25.13 -15.15 0.78
N TYR A 185 -23.80 -15.16 0.80
CA TYR A 185 -22.96 -16.14 0.09
C TYR A 185 -23.21 -17.61 0.50
N LYS A 186 -23.90 -17.82 1.64
CA LYS A 186 -24.28 -19.16 2.12
C LYS A 186 -25.69 -19.58 1.69
N ASP A 187 -26.46 -18.68 1.10
CA ASP A 187 -27.78 -18.99 0.57
C ASP A 187 -27.62 -19.69 -0.78
N ALA A 188 -28.06 -20.96 -0.84
CA ALA A 188 -27.89 -21.79 -2.02
C ALA A 188 -28.64 -21.25 -3.23
N ASP A 189 -29.79 -20.60 -3.02
CA ASP A 189 -30.60 -20.06 -4.11
C ASP A 189 -29.98 -18.78 -4.67
N VAL A 190 -29.38 -17.95 -3.81
CA VAL A 190 -28.60 -16.78 -4.26
C VAL A 190 -27.37 -17.21 -5.05
N MET A 191 -26.62 -18.20 -4.57
CA MET A 191 -25.43 -18.68 -5.28
C MET A 191 -25.79 -19.35 -6.62
N ARG A 192 -26.90 -20.10 -6.66
CA ARG A 192 -27.48 -20.61 -7.91
C ARG A 192 -27.79 -19.48 -8.87
N LEU A 193 -28.53 -18.45 -8.44
CA LEU A 193 -28.87 -17.32 -9.29
C LEU A 193 -27.64 -16.61 -9.85
N ILE A 194 -26.60 -16.39 -9.06
CA ILE A 194 -25.34 -15.80 -9.55
C ILE A 194 -24.70 -16.68 -10.63
N HIS A 195 -24.63 -17.99 -10.40
CA HIS A 195 -24.06 -18.92 -11.37
C HIS A 195 -24.87 -18.95 -12.67
N LEU A 196 -26.19 -19.04 -12.55
CA LEU A 196 -27.15 -19.03 -13.65
C LEU A 196 -27.07 -17.72 -14.47
N GLN A 197 -26.93 -16.57 -13.81
CA GLN A 197 -26.94 -15.26 -14.47
C GLN A 197 -25.56 -14.81 -14.96
N GLY A 198 -24.48 -15.25 -14.30
CA GLY A 198 -23.12 -14.79 -14.60
C GLY A 198 -22.67 -15.13 -16.02
N TYR A 199 -23.00 -16.32 -16.50
CA TYR A 199 -22.63 -16.76 -17.85
C TYR A 199 -23.38 -16.00 -18.96
N PRO A 200 -24.72 -15.83 -18.92
CA PRO A 200 -25.44 -14.97 -19.85
C PRO A 200 -25.00 -13.50 -19.80
N LEU A 201 -24.70 -12.95 -18.61
CA LEU A 201 -24.18 -11.59 -18.47
C LEU A 201 -22.80 -11.44 -19.13
N TYR A 202 -21.93 -12.43 -18.98
CA TYR A 202 -20.64 -12.47 -19.67
C TYR A 202 -20.83 -12.50 -21.19
N LEU A 203 -21.69 -13.39 -21.69
CA LEU A 203 -21.98 -13.49 -23.13
C LEU A 203 -22.56 -12.18 -23.67
N ALA A 204 -23.57 -11.60 -23.01
CA ALA A 204 -24.16 -10.33 -23.42
C ALA A 204 -23.18 -9.14 -23.36
N ALA A 205 -22.17 -9.20 -22.49
CA ALA A 205 -21.14 -8.17 -22.38
C ALA A 205 -19.98 -8.33 -23.37
N THR A 206 -19.83 -9.48 -24.00
CA THR A 206 -18.66 -9.83 -24.83
C THR A 206 -19.00 -10.23 -26.26
N ASP A 207 -20.25 -10.60 -26.52
CA ASP A 207 -20.77 -10.95 -27.84
C ASP A 207 -21.62 -9.80 -28.39
N SER A 208 -21.40 -9.47 -29.67
CA SER A 208 -22.17 -8.44 -30.40
C SER A 208 -23.38 -9.01 -31.12
N ASP A 209 -23.51 -10.34 -31.21
CA ASP A 209 -24.66 -11.02 -31.81
C ASP A 209 -25.64 -11.51 -30.74
N GLU A 210 -26.76 -10.81 -30.59
CA GLU A 210 -27.84 -11.18 -29.65
C GLU A 210 -28.39 -12.60 -29.90
N GLY A 211 -28.29 -13.12 -31.14
CA GLY A 211 -28.72 -14.48 -31.48
C GLY A 211 -27.78 -15.59 -30.98
N GLY A 212 -26.53 -15.23 -30.64
CA GLY A 212 -25.51 -16.11 -30.06
C GLY A 212 -25.65 -16.28 -28.54
N VAL A 213 -26.33 -15.35 -27.86
CA VAL A 213 -26.57 -15.38 -26.42
C VAL A 213 -27.70 -16.36 -26.08
N LYS A 214 -27.43 -17.66 -26.23
CA LYS A 214 -28.34 -18.73 -25.83
C LYS A 214 -27.97 -19.21 -24.43
N TYR A 215 -28.96 -19.19 -23.56
CA TYR A 215 -28.84 -19.72 -22.21
C TYR A 215 -28.62 -21.24 -22.25
N ASP A 216 -27.45 -21.72 -21.78
CA ASP A 216 -27.17 -23.15 -21.69
C ASP A 216 -27.87 -23.75 -20.46
N ALA A 217 -28.91 -24.54 -20.70
CA ALA A 217 -29.65 -25.23 -19.65
C ALA A 217 -28.80 -26.30 -18.91
N GLY A 218 -27.68 -26.75 -19.49
CA GLY A 218 -26.69 -27.62 -18.84
C GLY A 218 -25.94 -26.92 -17.70
N MET A 219 -25.48 -25.70 -17.95
CA MET A 219 -24.93 -24.80 -16.91
C MET A 219 -25.92 -24.60 -15.76
N ALA A 220 -27.22 -24.52 -16.08
CA ALA A 220 -28.24 -24.44 -15.05
C ALA A 220 -28.39 -25.72 -14.24
N ALA A 221 -28.36 -26.87 -14.88
CA ALA A 221 -28.44 -28.16 -14.21
C ALA A 221 -27.23 -28.43 -13.30
N ASP A 222 -26.03 -27.98 -13.69
CA ASP A 222 -24.81 -28.07 -12.88
C ASP A 222 -24.87 -27.14 -11.66
N ALA A 223 -25.55 -26.00 -11.75
CA ALA A 223 -25.73 -25.07 -10.63
C ALA A 223 -26.67 -25.61 -9.53
N VAL A 224 -27.64 -26.46 -9.89
CA VAL A 224 -28.65 -26.99 -8.93
C VAL A 224 -28.22 -28.29 -8.25
N ARG A 225 -27.12 -28.91 -8.69
CA ARG A 225 -26.55 -30.14 -8.10
C ARG A 225 -25.52 -29.82 -7.02
#